data_AF-A0A924BWS8-F1
#
_entry.id   AF-A0A924BWS8-F1
#
_cell.length_a   1.000
_cell.length_b   1.000
_cell.length_c   1.000
_cell.angle_alpha   90.00
_cell.angle_beta   90.00
_cell.angle_gamma   90.00
#
_symmetry.space_group_name_H-M   'P 1'
#
loop_
_entity.id
_entity.type
_entity.pdbx_description
1 polymer ?
#
loop_
_entity_poly.entity_id
_entity_poly.type
_entity_poly.pdbx_seq_one_letter_code
_entity_poly.pdbx_strand_id
1 'polypeptide(L)' 'MVSGRIAIGLAMALLGLSGCRARDNDPGPGGVTVGEARALDEAAKMLESRAPKPAAVPPAPKAVPDKKL' A
#
# COMPACT_ATOMS: atom_id res chain seq x y z
N MET A 1 12.55 0.04 -45.96
CA MET A 1 11.22 -0.41 -45.47
C MET A 1 11.24 -1.04 -44.07
N VAL A 2 12.28 -1.82 -43.70
CA VAL A 2 12.36 -2.54 -42.39
C VAL A 2 12.46 -1.62 -41.17
N SER A 3 13.23 -0.52 -41.24
CA SER A 3 13.49 0.36 -40.09
C SER A 3 12.25 1.10 -39.59
N GLY A 4 11.29 1.43 -40.46
CA GLY A 4 10.04 2.09 -40.07
C GLY A 4 9.08 1.16 -39.31
N ARG A 5 9.09 -0.14 -39.64
CA ARG A 5 8.25 -1.15 -38.98
C ARG A 5 8.75 -1.42 -37.56
N ILE A 6 10.07 -1.38 -37.34
CA ILE A 6 10.70 -1.52 -36.02
C ILE A 6 10.37 -0.31 -35.14
N ALA A 7 10.46 0.91 -35.68
CA ALA A 7 10.14 2.13 -34.92
C ALA A 7 8.67 2.18 -34.46
N ILE A 8 7.74 1.77 -35.33
CA ILE A 8 6.31 1.69 -34.99
C ILE A 8 6.05 0.62 -33.92
N GLY A 9 6.70 -0.55 -34.05
CA GLY A 9 6.58 -1.61 -33.04
C GLY A 9 7.11 -1.20 -31.67
N LEU A 10 8.26 -0.50 -31.63
CA LEU A 10 8.85 0.00 -30.39
C LEU A 10 7.99 1.08 -29.73
N ALA A 11 7.42 1.99 -30.52
CA ALA A 11 6.50 3.02 -30.03
C ALA A 11 5.23 2.38 -29.42
N MET A 12 4.60 1.40 -30.07
CA MET A 12 3.45 0.70 -29.50
C MET A 12 3.79 -0.06 -28.20
N ALA A 13 4.96 -0.68 -28.12
CA ALA A 13 5.40 -1.38 -26.92
C ALA A 13 5.57 -0.43 -25.71
N LEU A 14 6.11 0.77 -25.95
CA LEU A 14 6.26 1.81 -24.92
C LEU A 14 4.91 2.36 -24.44
N LEU A 15 3.93 2.53 -25.33
CA LEU A 15 2.58 2.95 -24.95
C LEU A 15 1.81 1.85 -24.18
N GLY A 16 2.02 0.57 -24.49
CA GLY A 16 1.36 -0.54 -23.79
C GLY A 16 1.80 -0.70 -22.33
N LEU A 17 3.00 -0.24 -21.97
CA LEU A 17 3.56 -0.41 -20.63
C LEU A 17 2.98 0.57 -19.59
N SER A 18 2.27 1.62 -20.01
CA SER A 18 1.66 2.57 -19.07
C SER A 18 0.45 1.99 -18.31
N GLY A 19 -0.08 0.85 -18.76
CA GLY A 19 -1.22 0.16 -18.15
C GLY A 19 -0.86 -0.78 -16.99
N CYS A 20 0.41 -1.19 -16.85
CA CYS A 20 0.86 -2.09 -15.77
C CYS A 20 1.05 -1.40 -14.41
N ARG A 21 0.40 -0.24 -14.19
CA ARG A 21 0.46 0.49 -12.93
C ARG A 21 -0.80 0.16 -12.13
N ALA A 22 -0.60 -0.32 -10.90
CA ALA A 22 -1.70 -0.53 -9.96
C ALA A 22 -2.49 0.78 -9.81
N ARG A 23 -3.79 0.71 -10.05
CA ARG A 23 -4.75 1.77 -9.76
C ARG A 23 -5.01 1.80 -8.25
N ASP A 24 -5.50 2.94 -7.78
CA ASP A 24 -5.79 3.13 -6.36
C ASP A 24 -6.81 2.11 -5.82
N ASN A 25 -7.72 1.61 -6.66
CA ASN A 25 -8.73 0.61 -6.29
C ASN A 25 -8.27 -0.84 -6.52
N ASP A 26 -7.06 -1.06 -7.06
CA ASP A 26 -6.58 -2.41 -7.29
C ASP A 26 -6.27 -3.08 -5.93
N PRO A 27 -6.49 -4.40 -5.82
CA PRO A 27 -6.13 -5.15 -4.62
C PRO A 27 -4.64 -4.98 -4.29
N GLY A 28 -4.35 -4.45 -3.11
CA GLY A 28 -3.01 -4.29 -2.57
C GLY A 28 -2.65 -5.39 -1.55
N PRO A 29 -1.39 -5.41 -1.10
CA PRO A 29 -0.94 -6.32 -0.06
C PRO A 29 -1.68 -6.06 1.27
N GLY A 30 -2.03 -7.13 1.99
CA GLY A 30 -2.78 -7.03 3.25
C GLY A 30 -4.31 -6.94 3.10
N GLY A 31 -4.84 -7.11 1.89
CA GLY A 31 -6.29 -7.10 1.64
C GLY A 31 -6.92 -5.71 1.58
N VAL A 32 -6.08 -4.67 1.56
CA VAL A 32 -6.48 -3.27 1.33
C VAL A 32 -6.10 -2.85 -0.09
N THR A 33 -6.81 -1.88 -0.64
CA THR A 33 -6.47 -1.28 -1.94
C THR A 33 -5.18 -0.48 -1.85
N VAL A 34 -4.53 -0.24 -3.00
CA VAL A 34 -3.30 0.57 -3.06
C VAL A 34 -3.54 2.00 -2.53
N GLY A 35 -4.71 2.57 -2.82
CA GLY A 35 -5.12 3.88 -2.33
C GLY A 35 -5.34 3.91 -0.81
N GLU A 36 -5.97 2.86 -0.27
CA GLU A 36 -6.15 2.70 1.18
C GLU A 36 -4.80 2.58 1.91
N ALA A 37 -3.88 1.75 1.41
CA ALA A 37 -2.55 1.59 1.99
C ALA A 37 -1.79 2.94 2.05
N ARG A 38 -1.81 3.70 0.95
CA ARG A 38 -1.20 5.03 0.90
C ARG A 38 -1.84 6.00 1.90
N ALA A 39 -3.16 5.99 2.04
CA ALA A 39 -3.86 6.86 2.99
C ALA A 39 -3.47 6.53 4.45
N LEU A 40 -3.29 5.24 4.77
CA LEU A 40 -2.81 4.79 6.07
C LEU A 40 -1.38 5.25 6.35
N ASP A 41 -0.48 5.19 5.36
CA ASP A 41 0.91 5.63 5.50
C ASP A 41 1.01 7.15 5.76
N GLU A 42 0.22 7.95 5.05
CA GLU A 42 0.16 9.40 5.29
C GLU A 42 -0.38 9.72 6.69
N ALA A 43 -1.40 8.99 7.14
CA ALA A 43 -1.90 9.12 8.50
C ALA A 43 -0.83 8.77 9.54
N ALA A 44 -0.05 7.69 9.32
CA ALA A 44 1.06 7.31 10.19
C ALA A 44 2.13 8.41 10.24
N LYS A 45 2.49 8.99 9.09
CA LYS A 45 3.44 10.10 8.99
C LYS A 45 3.00 11.34 9.77
N MET A 46 1.70 11.65 9.78
CA MET A 46 1.14 12.73 10.59
C MET A 46 1.25 12.47 12.10
N LEU A 47 1.20 11.20 12.52
CA LEU A 47 1.39 10.79 13.92
C LEU A 47 2.87 10.88 14.32
N GLU A 48 3.77 10.40 13.47
CA GLU A 48 5.23 10.46 13.67
C GLU A 48 5.72 11.91 13.79
N SER A 49 5.14 12.82 13.01
CA SER A 49 5.50 14.24 13.01
C SER A 49 5.05 14.98 14.29
N ARG A 50 4.19 14.37 15.12
CA ARG A 50 3.79 14.92 16.41
C ARG A 50 4.76 14.45 17.49
N ALA A 51 5.15 15.35 18.40
CA ALA A 51 5.90 14.94 19.58
C ALA A 51 5.14 13.82 20.30
N PRO A 52 5.80 12.70 20.62
CA PRO A 52 5.14 11.57 21.26
C PRO A 52 4.57 12.04 22.60
N LYS A 53 3.23 12.03 22.70
CA LYS A 53 2.60 12.10 24.02
C LYS A 53 3.01 10.83 24.76
N PRO A 54 3.29 10.89 26.08
CA PRO A 54 3.47 9.69 26.87
C PRO A 54 2.31 8.75 26.57
N ALA A 55 2.62 7.60 25.97
CA ALA A 55 1.61 6.62 25.65
C ALA A 55 0.99 6.18 26.98
N ALA A 56 -0.27 6.53 27.21
CA ALA A 56 -1.05 5.92 28.26
C ALA A 56 -1.30 4.49 27.80
N VAL A 57 -0.35 3.59 28.08
CA VAL A 57 -0.55 2.16 27.92
C VAL A 57 -1.41 1.76 29.11
N PRO A 58 -2.73 1.52 28.92
CA PRO A 58 -3.52 0.94 29.99
C PRO A 58 -2.89 -0.40 30.36
N PRO A 59 -2.90 -0.78 31.64
CA PRO A 59 -2.39 -2.08 32.04
C PRO A 59 -3.07 -3.16 31.20
N ALA A 60 -2.26 -4.07 30.64
CA ALA A 60 -2.76 -5.20 29.86
C ALA A 60 -3.89 -5.89 30.65
N PRO A 61 -5.01 -6.27 29.99
CA PRO A 61 -6.03 -7.06 30.64
C PRO A 61 -5.36 -8.30 31.25
N LYS A 62 -5.55 -8.52 32.55
CA LYS A 62 -5.03 -9.72 33.21
C LYS A 62 -5.62 -10.91 32.46
N ALA A 63 -4.75 -11.74 31.88
CA ALA A 63 -5.17 -12.98 31.24
C ALA A 63 -5.97 -13.79 32.26
N VAL A 64 -7.26 -13.99 31.97
CA VAL A 64 -8.11 -14.85 32.77
C VAL A 64 -7.67 -16.26 32.43
N PRO A 65 -7.20 -17.08 33.40
CA PRO A 65 -6.75 -18.43 33.10
C PRO A 65 -7.92 -19.22 32.52
N ASP A 66 -7.76 -19.66 31.27
CA ASP A 66 -8.68 -20.56 30.59
C ASP A 66 -8.82 -21.84 31.43
N LYS A 67 -9.94 -21.95 32.17
CA LYS A 67 -10.32 -23.21 32.79
C LYS A 67 -10.67 -24.18 31.66
N LYS A 68 -9.72 -25.04 31.29
CA LYS A 68 -10.03 -26.26 30.55
C LYS A 68 -10.98 -27.08 31.43
N LEU A 69 -12.23 -27.16 30.99
CA LEU A 69 -13.22 -28.13 31.48
C LEU A 69 -13.08 -29.41 30.64
#